data_AF-A0A1G5WQB3-F1
#
_entry.id   AF-A0A1G5WQB3-F1
#
_cell.length_a   1.000
_cell.length_b   1.000
_cell.length_c   1.000
_cell.angle_alpha   90.00
_cell.angle_beta   90.00
_cell.angle_gamma   90.00
#
_symmetry.space_group_name_H-M   'P 1'
#
loop_
_entity.id
_entity.type
_entity.pdbx_description
1 polymer ?
#
loop_
_entity_poly.entity_id
_entity_poly.type
_entity_poly.pdbx_seq_one_letter_code
_entity_poly.pdbx_strand_id
1 'polypeptide(L)'
;MKKNIVSLLAIIFGIMIISFPILGVISTNAIIGLSVLFISIYALIMGISIIDYNTYGSIIDLALGVVLLIISIGLIFNPALFGFLAEITLYLAGIILIIAGVVSLVNNRTSKFGFYIGIAGIILGVCYIIIGTYVANPIILGTLIGIWLVLSGILRLLD
;
A
#
# COMPACT_ATOMS: atom_id res chain seq x y z
N MET A 1 -22.02 4.13 -3.41
CA MET A 1 -21.80 3.20 -2.27
C MET A 1 -20.45 2.49 -2.32
N LYS A 2 -20.01 1.90 -3.44
CA LYS A 2 -18.70 1.22 -3.55
C LYS A 2 -17.52 2.13 -3.13
N LYS A 3 -17.39 3.33 -3.71
CA LYS A 3 -16.25 4.26 -3.46
C LYS A 3 -16.05 4.64 -1.98
N ASN A 4 -17.11 5.03 -1.27
CA ASN A 4 -17.03 5.48 0.13
C ASN A 4 -16.55 4.36 1.06
N ILE A 5 -17.01 3.12 0.84
CA ILE A 5 -16.57 1.95 1.63
C ILE A 5 -15.08 1.69 1.40
N VAL A 6 -14.64 1.68 0.15
CA VAL A 6 -13.23 1.44 -0.16
C VAL A 6 -12.33 2.55 0.40
N SER A 7 -12.78 3.81 0.36
CA SER A 7 -12.05 4.92 0.96
C SER A 7 -11.95 4.78 2.48
N LEU A 8 -13.07 4.49 3.16
CA LEU A 8 -13.09 4.33 4.61
C LEU A 8 -12.16 3.18 5.05
N LEU A 9 -12.16 2.07 4.30
CA LEU A 9 -11.23 0.96 4.54
C LEU A 9 -9.77 1.36 4.39
N ALA A 10 -9.43 2.15 3.37
CA ALA A 10 -8.07 2.65 3.19
C ALA A 10 -7.61 3.50 4.39
N ILE A 11 -8.49 4.38 4.89
CA ILE A 11 -8.23 5.21 6.07
C ILE A 11 -8.02 4.33 7.30
N ILE A 12 -8.91 3.36 7.53
CA ILE A 12 -8.83 2.45 8.68
C ILE A 12 -7.51 1.68 8.63
N PHE A 13 -7.16 1.09 7.49
CA PHE A 13 -5.90 0.35 7.34
C PHE A 13 -4.67 1.23 7.55
N GLY A 14 -4.69 2.46 7.03
CA GLY A 14 -3.60 3.41 7.23
C GLY A 14 -3.43 3.78 8.70
N ILE A 15 -4.52 4.06 9.41
CA ILE A 15 -4.49 4.35 10.86
C ILE A 15 -4.01 3.13 11.65
N MET A 16 -4.43 1.91 11.30
CA MET A 16 -3.97 0.69 11.96
C MET A 16 -2.46 0.51 11.84
N ILE A 17 -1.88 0.71 10.65
CA ILE A 17 -0.42 0.60 10.45
C ILE A 17 0.34 1.62 11.31
N ILE A 18 -0.18 2.84 11.45
CA ILE A 18 0.48 3.90 12.21
C ILE A 18 0.33 3.66 13.72
N SER A 19 -0.86 3.28 14.17
CA SER A 19 -1.17 3.18 15.60
C SER A 19 -0.68 1.87 16.25
N PHE A 20 -0.75 0.74 15.54
CA PHE A 20 -0.44 -0.56 16.14
C PHE A 20 1.01 -0.69 16.65
N PRO A 21 2.03 -0.18 15.94
CA PRO A 21 3.40 -0.16 16.46
C PRO A 21 3.54 0.69 17.71
N ILE A 22 2.88 1.86 17.75
CA ILE A 22 2.96 2.82 18.87
C ILE A 22 2.31 2.23 20.13
N LEU A 23 1.20 1.51 19.95
CA LEU A 23 0.47 0.84 21.02
C LEU A 23 1.11 -0.50 21.45
N GLY A 24 2.20 -0.93 20.80
CA GLY A 24 2.88 -2.20 21.10
C GLY A 24 2.06 -3.45 20.75
N VAL A 25 1.06 -3.32 19.87
CA VAL A 25 0.15 -4.42 19.49
C VAL A 25 0.84 -5.41 18.53
N ILE A 26 1.77 -4.93 17.71
CA ILE A 26 2.49 -5.74 16.72
C ILE A 26 4.00 -5.61 16.88
N SER A 27 4.72 -6.69 16.61
CA SER A 27 6.19 -6.68 16.60
C SER A 27 6.70 -5.87 15.41
N THR A 28 7.84 -5.20 15.60
CA THR A 28 8.48 -4.36 14.57
C THR A 28 8.74 -5.12 13.26
N ASN A 29 9.01 -6.43 13.35
CA ASN A 29 9.27 -7.29 12.20
C ASN A 29 7.99 -7.58 11.37
N ALA A 30 6.82 -7.60 12.02
CA ALA A 30 5.56 -7.87 11.33
C ALA A 30 4.99 -6.64 10.60
N ILE A 31 5.48 -5.43 10.90
CA ILE A 31 4.94 -4.17 10.36
C ILE A 31 5.01 -4.12 8.83
N ILE A 32 6.14 -4.52 8.25
CA ILE A 32 6.33 -4.44 6.79
C ILE A 32 5.39 -5.42 6.09
N GLY A 33 5.33 -6.67 6.56
CA GLY A 33 4.41 -7.68 6.02
C GLY A 33 2.95 -7.24 6.13
N LEU A 34 2.56 -6.69 7.29
CA LEU A 34 1.20 -6.17 7.50
C LEU A 34 0.90 -4.95 6.62
N SER A 35 1.87 -4.08 6.41
CA SER A 35 1.71 -2.90 5.54
C SER A 35 1.44 -3.32 4.10
N VAL A 36 2.21 -4.30 3.58
CA VAL A 36 2.00 -4.85 2.24
C VAL A 36 0.67 -5.59 2.15
N LEU A 37 0.24 -6.29 3.20
CA LEU A 37 -1.07 -6.95 3.26
C LEU A 37 -2.22 -5.94 3.13
N PHE A 38 -2.14 -4.80 3.80
CA PHE A 38 -3.19 -3.79 3.70
C PHE A 38 -3.20 -3.08 2.35
N ILE A 39 -2.03 -2.85 1.73
CA ILE A 39 -1.98 -2.43 0.32
C ILE A 39 -2.64 -3.49 -0.58
N SER A 40 -2.37 -4.77 -0.36
CA SER A 40 -2.91 -5.84 -1.18
C SER A 40 -4.44 -5.92 -1.09
N ILE A 41 -4.98 -5.86 0.12
CA ILE A 41 -6.43 -5.83 0.35
C ILE A 41 -7.04 -4.58 -0.29
N TYR A 42 -6.42 -3.42 -0.10
CA TYR A 42 -6.87 -2.18 -0.75
C TYR A 42 -6.93 -2.33 -2.27
N ALA A 43 -5.87 -2.83 -2.90
CA ALA A 43 -5.80 -3.04 -4.35
C ALA A 43 -6.87 -4.03 -4.85
N LEU A 44 -7.09 -5.15 -4.16
CA LEU A 44 -8.15 -6.10 -4.52
C LEU A 44 -9.54 -5.45 -4.50
N ILE A 45 -9.85 -4.71 -3.43
CA ILE A 45 -11.12 -4.03 -3.29
C ILE A 45 -11.27 -2.91 -4.33
N MET A 46 -10.18 -2.19 -4.61
CA MET A 46 -10.11 -1.19 -5.68
C MET A 46 -10.48 -1.79 -7.03
N GLY A 47 -9.85 -2.91 -7.39
CA GLY A 47 -10.10 -3.62 -8.63
C GLY A 47 -11.57 -4.00 -8.80
N ILE A 48 -12.20 -4.56 -7.76
CA ILE A 48 -13.65 -4.87 -7.77
C ILE A 48 -14.50 -3.59 -7.88
N SER A 49 -14.07 -2.49 -7.24
CA SER A 49 -14.85 -1.25 -7.21
C SER A 49 -14.91 -0.51 -8.54
N ILE A 50 -13.92 -0.71 -9.41
CA ILE A 50 -13.82 -0.02 -10.71
C ILE A 50 -14.15 -0.92 -11.90
N ILE A 51 -14.50 -2.20 -11.69
CA ILE A 51 -14.71 -3.17 -12.77
C ILE A 51 -15.76 -2.73 -13.82
N ASP A 52 -16.82 -2.06 -13.36
CA ASP A 52 -17.92 -1.58 -14.20
C ASP A 52 -17.53 -0.34 -15.04
N TYR A 53 -16.48 0.39 -14.63
CA TYR A 53 -16.08 1.67 -15.22
C TYR A 53 -14.75 1.59 -16.00
N ASN A 54 -13.84 0.72 -15.56
CA ASN A 54 -12.51 0.55 -16.12
C ASN A 54 -12.06 -0.91 -15.95
N THR A 55 -12.48 -1.77 -16.87
CA THR A 55 -12.18 -3.20 -16.85
C THR A 55 -10.68 -3.48 -16.91
N TYR A 56 -9.93 -2.75 -17.74
CA TYR A 56 -8.48 -2.91 -17.83
C TYR A 56 -7.79 -2.54 -16.52
N GLY A 57 -8.16 -1.40 -15.93
CA GLY A 57 -7.62 -0.97 -14.65
C GLY A 57 -7.98 -1.92 -13.51
N SER A 58 -9.20 -2.46 -13.53
CA SER A 58 -9.67 -3.48 -12.59
C SER A 58 -8.78 -4.73 -12.61
N ILE A 59 -8.44 -5.24 -13.80
CA ILE A 59 -7.56 -6.40 -13.95
C ILE A 59 -6.17 -6.11 -13.37
N ILE A 60 -5.62 -4.92 -13.60
CA ILE A 60 -4.30 -4.53 -13.07
C ILE A 60 -4.32 -4.47 -11.53
N ASP A 61 -5.33 -3.83 -10.94
CA ASP A 61 -5.49 -3.73 -9.48
C ASP A 61 -5.70 -5.11 -8.84
N LEU A 62 -6.51 -5.97 -9.46
CA LEU A 62 -6.73 -7.34 -9.00
C LEU A 62 -5.45 -8.18 -9.06
N ALA A 63 -4.74 -8.14 -10.20
CA ALA A 63 -3.49 -8.87 -10.37
C ALA A 63 -2.42 -8.41 -9.36
N LEU A 64 -2.26 -7.09 -9.20
CA LEU A 64 -1.37 -6.51 -8.20
C LEU A 64 -1.78 -6.95 -6.79
N GLY A 65 -3.06 -6.85 -6.45
CA GLY A 65 -3.59 -7.28 -5.15
C GLY A 65 -3.31 -8.75 -4.84
N VAL A 66 -3.49 -9.66 -5.80
CA VAL A 66 -3.19 -11.10 -5.62
C VAL A 66 -1.69 -11.33 -5.40
N VAL A 67 -0.83 -10.72 -6.22
CA VAL A 67 0.63 -10.86 -6.09
C VAL A 67 1.10 -10.35 -4.72
N LEU A 68 0.63 -9.17 -4.30
CA LEU A 68 0.98 -8.58 -3.01
C LEU A 68 0.43 -9.38 -1.83
N LEU A 69 -0.72 -10.02 -1.98
CA LEU A 69 -1.29 -10.88 -0.94
C LEU A 69 -0.41 -12.11 -0.69
N ILE A 70 0.08 -12.75 -1.76
CA ILE A 70 1.01 -13.88 -1.64
C ILE A 70 2.33 -13.43 -0.98
N ILE A 71 2.89 -12.29 -1.44
CA ILE A 71 4.14 -11.74 -0.90
C ILE A 71 4.00 -11.38 0.58
N SER A 72 2.91 -10.69 0.96
CA SER A 72 2.68 -10.26 2.34
C SER A 72 2.50 -11.43 3.30
N ILE A 73 1.78 -12.49 2.89
CA ILE A 73 1.66 -13.72 3.69
C ILE A 73 3.05 -14.34 3.89
N GLY A 74 3.86 -14.43 2.84
CA GLY A 74 5.25 -14.91 2.94
C GLY A 74 6.07 -14.07 3.93
N LEU A 75 5.98 -12.74 3.83
CA LEU A 75 6.69 -11.81 4.72
C LEU A 75 6.24 -11.90 6.18
N ILE A 76 4.96 -12.19 6.45
CA ILE A 76 4.43 -12.28 7.82
C ILE A 76 4.86 -13.59 8.49
N PHE A 77 4.70 -14.73 7.82
CA PHE A 77 4.92 -16.04 8.44
C PHE A 77 6.38 -16.48 8.42
N ASN A 78 7.13 -16.12 7.37
CA ASN A 78 8.52 -16.49 7.27
C ASN A 78 9.30 -15.42 6.47
N PRO A 79 9.73 -14.33 7.14
CA PRO A 79 10.55 -13.28 6.52
C PRO A 79 11.82 -13.82 5.84
N ALA A 80 12.35 -14.94 6.33
CA ALA A 80 13.54 -15.60 5.78
C ALA A 80 13.28 -16.34 4.46
N LEU A 81 12.03 -16.54 4.03
CA LEU A 81 11.70 -17.01 2.67
C LEU A 81 12.32 -16.12 1.60
N PHE A 82 12.47 -14.84 1.92
CA PHE A 82 13.10 -13.83 1.09
C PHE A 82 14.55 -13.59 1.55
N GLY A 83 15.23 -14.59 2.11
CA GLY A 83 16.62 -14.45 2.59
C GLY A 83 17.62 -14.06 1.49
N PHE A 84 17.38 -14.49 0.24
CA PHE A 84 18.13 -14.01 -0.94
C PHE A 84 17.78 -12.55 -1.32
N LEU A 85 16.67 -12.07 -0.79
CA LEU A 85 16.19 -10.69 -0.84
C LEU A 85 16.51 -9.96 0.47
N ALA A 86 17.21 -10.50 1.48
CA ALA A 86 17.27 -9.90 2.82
C ALA A 86 17.66 -8.41 2.82
N GLU A 87 18.59 -8.03 1.93
CA GLU A 87 19.00 -6.63 1.72
C GLU A 87 17.98 -5.82 0.92
N ILE A 88 17.21 -6.47 0.05
CA ILE A 88 16.16 -5.91 -0.81
C ILE A 88 14.80 -5.86 -0.10
N THR A 89 14.53 -6.69 0.90
CA THR A 89 13.22 -6.81 1.58
C THR A 89 12.81 -5.51 2.23
N LEU A 90 13.79 -4.74 2.72
CA LEU A 90 13.56 -3.40 3.22
C LEU A 90 12.99 -2.53 2.10
N TYR A 91 13.63 -2.51 0.94
CA TYR A 91 13.22 -1.70 -0.22
C TYR A 91 11.97 -2.21 -0.94
N LEU A 92 11.64 -3.51 -0.79
CA LEU A 92 10.55 -4.17 -1.49
C LEU A 92 9.21 -3.48 -1.25
N ALA A 93 8.91 -3.11 -0.01
CA ALA A 93 7.66 -2.43 0.30
C ALA A 93 7.60 -1.00 -0.27
N GLY A 94 8.75 -0.31 -0.38
CA GLY A 94 8.85 0.97 -1.08
C GLY A 94 8.61 0.83 -2.58
N ILE A 95 9.20 -0.19 -3.23
CA ILE A 95 8.95 -0.51 -4.64
C ILE A 95 7.47 -0.82 -4.87
N ILE A 96 6.87 -1.63 -3.99
CA ILE A 96 5.44 -1.95 -4.02
C ILE A 96 4.59 -0.67 -3.94
N LEU A 97 4.96 0.27 -3.07
CA LEU A 97 4.26 1.55 -2.93
C LEU A 97 4.36 2.40 -4.20
N ILE A 98 5.54 2.42 -4.86
CA ILE A 98 5.72 3.09 -6.16
C ILE A 98 4.81 2.43 -7.21
N ILE A 99 4.81 1.10 -7.30
CA ILE A 99 3.99 0.37 -8.28
C ILE A 99 2.50 0.66 -8.02
N ALA A 100 2.04 0.61 -6.77
CA ALA A 100 0.67 0.96 -6.41
C ALA A 100 0.32 2.41 -6.80
N GLY A 101 1.25 3.35 -6.62
CA GLY A 101 1.11 4.73 -7.08
C GLY A 101 0.96 4.83 -8.59
N VAL A 102 1.80 4.12 -9.35
CA VAL A 102 1.72 4.08 -10.83
C VAL A 102 0.40 3.48 -11.30
N VAL A 103 -0.04 2.37 -10.70
CA VAL A 103 -1.34 1.75 -11.04
C VAL A 103 -2.49 2.71 -10.75
N SER A 104 -2.45 3.43 -9.63
CA SER A 104 -3.44 4.45 -9.31
C SER A 104 -3.46 5.60 -10.34
N LEU A 105 -2.31 6.04 -10.86
CA LEU A 105 -2.25 7.02 -11.95
C LEU A 105 -2.89 6.51 -13.24
N VAL A 106 -2.64 5.26 -13.58
CA VAL A 106 -3.21 4.64 -14.79
C VAL A 106 -4.72 4.48 -14.68
N ASN A 107 -5.21 4.11 -13.50
CA ASN A 107 -6.61 3.80 -13.27
C ASN A 107 -7.51 5.02 -13.11
N ASN A 108 -6.95 6.15 -12.69
CA ASN A 108 -7.71 7.36 -12.36
C ASN A 108 -7.51 8.53 -13.32
N ARG A 109 -7.28 8.27 -14.62
CA ARG A 109 -7.04 9.32 -15.64
C ARG A 109 -8.16 10.35 -15.78
N THR A 110 -9.39 10.02 -15.38
CA THR A 110 -10.58 10.87 -15.48
C THR A 110 -10.97 11.54 -14.16
N SER A 111 -10.31 11.18 -13.06
CA SER A 111 -10.61 11.65 -11.70
C SER A 111 -9.68 12.81 -11.34
N LYS A 112 -10.24 13.86 -10.72
CA LYS A 112 -9.48 15.06 -10.35
C LYS A 112 -8.47 14.74 -9.26
N PHE A 113 -8.86 13.91 -8.29
CA PHE A 113 -8.02 13.58 -7.15
C PHE A 113 -7.19 12.30 -7.31
N GLY A 114 -7.57 11.39 -8.21
CA GLY A 114 -6.83 10.14 -8.40
C GLY A 114 -5.44 10.31 -9.01
N PHE A 115 -5.22 11.38 -9.77
CA PHE A 115 -3.86 11.79 -10.17
C PHE A 115 -2.97 12.10 -8.95
N TYR A 116 -3.50 12.80 -7.95
CA TYR A 116 -2.76 13.12 -6.72
C TYR A 116 -2.51 11.90 -5.84
N ILE A 117 -3.44 10.94 -5.80
CA ILE A 117 -3.26 9.67 -5.10
C ILE A 117 -2.06 8.91 -5.66
N GLY A 118 -1.96 8.83 -6.97
CA GLY A 118 -0.87 8.12 -7.65
C GLY A 118 0.48 8.82 -7.48
N ILE A 119 0.52 10.16 -7.61
CA ILE A 119 1.73 10.94 -7.32
C ILE A 119 2.19 10.75 -5.88
N ALA A 120 1.26 10.82 -4.92
CA ALA A 120 1.59 10.62 -3.50
C ALA A 120 2.20 9.23 -3.27
N GLY A 121 1.72 8.19 -3.93
CA GLY A 121 2.27 6.84 -3.83
C GLY A 121 3.70 6.74 -4.37
N ILE A 122 3.97 7.36 -5.51
CA ILE A 122 5.32 7.39 -6.09
C ILE A 122 6.27 8.17 -5.19
N ILE A 123 5.89 9.37 -4.77
CA ILE A 123 6.72 10.22 -3.90
C ILE A 123 7.01 9.51 -2.57
N LEU A 124 5.97 8.98 -1.91
CA LEU A 124 6.14 8.28 -0.64
C LEU A 124 6.95 7.00 -0.81
N GLY A 125 6.83 6.29 -1.93
CA GLY A 125 7.64 5.13 -2.25
C GLY A 125 9.12 5.46 -2.49
N VAL A 126 9.41 6.58 -3.15
CA VAL A 126 10.79 7.06 -3.29
C VAL A 126 11.35 7.50 -1.93
N CYS A 127 10.57 8.27 -1.14
CA CYS A 127 10.95 8.64 0.22
C CYS A 127 11.20 7.40 1.09
N TYR A 128 10.37 6.37 0.95
CA TYR A 128 10.54 5.10 1.64
C TYR A 128 11.90 4.49 1.34
N ILE A 129 12.30 4.41 0.06
CA ILE A 129 13.59 3.83 -0.33
C ILE A 129 14.75 4.64 0.29
N ILE A 130 14.71 5.96 0.17
CA ILE A 130 15.74 6.86 0.72
C ILE A 130 15.84 6.67 2.25
N ILE A 131 14.72 6.75 2.96
CA ILE A 131 14.68 6.60 4.42
C ILE A 131 15.10 5.19 4.84
N GLY A 132 14.73 4.18 4.06
CA GLY A 132 15.13 2.80 4.27
C GLY A 132 16.65 2.65 4.29
N THR A 133 17.36 3.31 3.37
CA THR A 133 18.82 3.28 3.30
C THR A 133 19.50 3.88 4.54
N TYR A 134 18.95 4.94 5.12
CA TYR A 134 19.62 5.67 6.22
C TYR A 134 19.17 5.26 7.62
N VAL A 135 17.89 4.92 7.80
CA VAL A 135 17.28 4.74 9.12
C VAL A 135 16.90 3.29 9.39
N ALA A 136 16.55 2.53 8.33
CA ALA A 136 16.16 1.12 8.39
C ALA A 136 15.16 0.76 9.52
N ASN A 137 14.34 1.71 9.97
CA ASN A 137 13.39 1.51 11.07
C ASN A 137 12.02 1.11 10.51
N PRO A 138 11.53 -0.13 10.75
CA PRO A 138 10.28 -0.62 10.20
C PRO A 138 9.04 0.18 10.62
N ILE A 139 9.09 0.87 11.77
CA ILE A 139 7.99 1.73 12.24
C ILE A 139 7.85 2.94 11.30
N ILE A 140 8.94 3.62 10.99
CA ILE A 140 8.94 4.79 10.10
C ILE A 140 8.53 4.37 8.69
N LEU A 141 9.06 3.25 8.22
CA LEU A 141 8.76 2.70 6.91
C LEU A 141 7.29 2.28 6.77
N GLY A 142 6.73 1.57 7.75
CA GLY A 142 5.29 1.26 7.80
C GLY A 142 4.44 2.52 7.86
N THR A 143 4.87 3.53 8.63
CA THR A 143 4.15 4.81 8.74
C THR A 143 3.99 5.50 7.39
N LEU A 144 5.00 5.46 6.51
CA LEU A 144 4.89 6.03 5.15
C LEU A 144 3.80 5.35 4.31
N ILE A 145 3.71 4.02 4.40
CA ILE A 145 2.64 3.25 3.74
C ILE A 145 1.29 3.60 4.34
N GLY A 146 1.21 3.68 5.68
CA GLY A 146 0.00 4.09 6.38
C GLY A 146 -0.48 5.48 5.96
N ILE A 147 0.43 6.44 5.88
CA ILE A 147 0.15 7.81 5.40
C ILE A 147 -0.41 7.75 3.97
N TRP A 148 0.21 6.98 3.08
CA TRP A 148 -0.29 6.85 1.72
C TRP A 148 -1.72 6.28 1.68
N LEU A 149 -2.03 5.25 2.47
CA LEU A 149 -3.38 4.67 2.54
C LEU A 149 -4.41 5.67 3.09
N VAL A 150 -4.06 6.43 4.14
CA VAL A 150 -4.92 7.51 4.67
C VAL A 150 -5.17 8.58 3.61
N LEU A 151 -4.12 9.07 2.95
CA LEU A 151 -4.23 10.06 1.89
C LEU A 151 -5.09 9.55 0.73
N SER A 152 -4.84 8.31 0.29
CA SER A 152 -5.61 7.65 -0.77
C SER A 152 -7.09 7.54 -0.41
N GLY A 153 -7.40 7.23 0.85
CA GLY A 153 -8.75 7.24 1.36
C GLY A 153 -9.36 8.64 1.32
N ILE A 154 -8.76 9.62 1.99
CA ILE A 154 -9.29 10.99 2.10
C ILE A 154 -9.52 11.60 0.71
N LEU A 155 -8.52 11.55 -0.17
CA LEU A 155 -8.61 12.14 -1.50
C LEU A 155 -9.74 11.52 -2.32
N ARG A 156 -10.00 10.22 -2.13
CA ARG A 156 -11.07 9.50 -2.83
C ARG A 156 -12.46 9.70 -2.23
N LEU A 157 -12.55 10.19 -0.99
CA LEU A 157 -13.82 10.67 -0.39
C LEU A 157 -14.20 12.06 -0.93
N LEU A 158 -13.20 12.86 -1.30
CA LEU A 158 -13.37 14.22 -1.82
C LEU A 158 -13.68 14.27 -3.33
N ASP A 159 -13.55 13.14 -4.02
CA ASP A 159 -13.72 12.96 -5.47
C ASP A 159 -15.10 12.39 -5.84
#